data_AF-A0A8T4S9J7-F1
#
_entry.id   AF-A0A8T4S9J7-F1
#
_cell.length_a   1.000
_cell.length_b   1.000
_cell.length_c   1.000
_cell.angle_alpha   90.00
_cell.angle_beta   90.00
_cell.angle_gamma   90.00
#
_symmetry.space_group_name_H-M   'P 1'
#
loop_
_entity.id
_entity.type
_entity.pdbx_description
1 polymer ?
#
loop_
_entity_poly.entity_id
_entity_poly.type
_entity_poly.pdbx_seq_one_letter_code
_entity_poly.pdbx_strand_id
1 'polypeptide(L)'
;MLRKITYIFSLKKIYDDLFILFLKNEVYYDFKITTDIIGESDGKIPGSEQPEALISILDSLKEKYKPNGECSCLIFPNISKDLKDEYNRAHERICCLLYRSS
;
A
#
# COMPACT_ATOMS: atom_id res chain seq x y z
N MET A 1 -0.76 -36.85 -13.90
CA MET A 1 0.17 -35.92 -13.20
C MET A 1 0.25 -34.52 -13.82
N LEU A 2 0.10 -34.35 -15.15
CA LEU A 2 0.15 -33.02 -15.82
C LEU A 2 -0.93 -32.00 -15.39
N ARG A 3 -2.16 -32.43 -15.10
CA ARG A 3 -3.26 -31.53 -14.68
C ARG A 3 -2.96 -30.73 -13.39
N LYS A 4 -2.20 -31.32 -12.44
CA LYS A 4 -1.83 -30.63 -11.19
C LYS A 4 -0.85 -29.47 -11.44
N ILE A 5 0.08 -29.64 -12.38
CA ILE A 5 1.10 -28.63 -12.70
C ILE A 5 0.44 -27.43 -13.37
N THR A 6 -0.42 -27.66 -14.38
CA THR A 6 -1.15 -26.58 -15.07
C THR A 6 -2.02 -25.76 -14.10
N TYR A 7 -2.68 -26.45 -13.15
CA TYR A 7 -3.53 -25.83 -12.14
C TYR A 7 -2.75 -24.94 -11.15
N ILE A 8 -1.56 -25.36 -10.73
CA ILE A 8 -0.69 -24.55 -9.85
C ILE A 8 -0.21 -23.28 -10.56
N PHE A 9 0.19 -23.38 -11.84
CA PHE A 9 0.58 -22.20 -12.63
C PHE A 9 -0.59 -21.22 -12.84
N SER A 10 -1.81 -21.72 -13.06
CA SER A 10 -3.00 -20.85 -13.17
C SER A 10 -3.35 -20.17 -11.85
N LEU A 11 -3.24 -20.85 -10.72
CA LEU A 11 -3.53 -20.27 -9.41
C LEU A 11 -2.52 -19.18 -9.04
N LYS A 12 -1.23 -19.42 -9.25
CA LYS A 12 -0.20 -18.39 -9.03
C LYS A 12 -0.51 -17.12 -9.82
N LYS A 13 -0.85 -17.27 -11.11
CA LYS A 13 -1.22 -16.13 -11.96
C LYS A 13 -2.42 -15.36 -11.41
N ILE A 14 -3.47 -16.05 -10.96
CA ILE A 14 -4.64 -15.40 -10.35
C ILE A 14 -4.24 -14.60 -9.10
N TYR A 15 -3.38 -15.16 -8.23
CA TYR A 15 -2.91 -14.44 -7.05
C TYR A 15 -2.04 -13.23 -7.40
N ASP A 16 -1.14 -13.36 -8.39
CA ASP A 16 -0.35 -12.23 -8.89
C ASP A 16 -1.27 -11.13 -9.46
N ASP A 17 -2.28 -11.48 -10.26
CA ASP A 17 -3.23 -10.53 -10.85
C ASP A 17 -4.08 -9.83 -9.78
N LEU A 18 -4.57 -10.57 -8.78
CA LEU A 18 -5.29 -10.01 -7.63
C LEU A 18 -4.39 -9.09 -6.80
N PHE A 19 -3.11 -9.45 -6.62
CA PHE A 19 -2.15 -8.63 -5.90
C PHE A 19 -1.84 -7.32 -6.65
N ILE A 20 -1.77 -7.36 -7.99
CA ILE A 20 -1.62 -6.16 -8.81
C ILE A 20 -2.82 -5.23 -8.63
N LEU A 21 -4.04 -5.78 -8.56
CA LEU A 21 -5.24 -4.98 -8.30
C LEU A 21 -5.21 -4.35 -6.91
N PHE A 22 -4.78 -5.11 -5.89
CA PHE A 22 -4.57 -4.60 -4.53
C PHE A 22 -3.53 -3.47 -4.50
N LEU A 23 -2.37 -3.65 -5.12
CA LEU A 23 -1.35 -2.61 -5.23
C LEU A 23 -1.91 -1.32 -5.85
N LYS A 24 -2.66 -1.44 -6.94
CA LYS A 24 -3.21 -0.28 -7.67
C LYS A 24 -4.31 0.44 -6.91
N ASN A 25 -5.27 -0.30 -6.40
CA ASN A 25 -6.51 0.27 -5.87
C ASN A 25 -6.41 0.65 -4.39
N GLU A 26 -5.49 0.03 -3.67
CA GLU A 26 -5.34 0.26 -2.23
C GLU A 26 -4.01 0.94 -1.94
N VAL A 27 -2.87 0.28 -2.21
CA VAL A 27 -1.57 0.80 -1.78
C VAL A 27 -1.19 2.10 -2.50
N TYR A 28 -1.35 2.16 -3.83
CA TYR A 28 -1.07 3.38 -4.60
C TYR A 28 -2.09 4.48 -4.37
N TYR A 29 -3.34 4.12 -4.05
CA TYR A 29 -4.35 5.08 -3.65
C TYR A 29 -4.02 5.72 -2.29
N ASP A 30 -3.62 4.91 -1.31
CA ASP A 30 -3.17 5.37 0.00
C ASP A 30 -1.92 6.25 -0.11
N PHE A 31 -0.96 5.87 -0.97
CA PHE A 31 0.21 6.72 -1.26
C PHE A 31 -0.19 8.07 -1.85
N LYS A 32 -1.15 8.09 -2.78
CA LYS A 32 -1.64 9.33 -3.38
C LYS A 32 -2.30 10.20 -2.31
N ILE A 33 -3.25 9.68 -1.53
CA ILE A 33 -3.90 10.44 -0.45
C ILE A 33 -2.86 10.98 0.54
N THR A 34 -1.91 10.14 0.96
CA THR A 34 -0.83 10.55 1.88
C THR A 34 -0.04 11.72 1.28
N THR A 35 0.29 11.64 -0.01
CA THR A 35 1.03 12.69 -0.71
C THR A 35 0.19 13.94 -0.91
N ASP A 36 -1.11 13.83 -1.20
CA ASP A 36 -1.99 15.00 -1.38
C ASP A 36 -2.15 15.73 -0.04
N ILE A 37 -2.37 15.00 1.07
CA ILE A 37 -2.52 15.59 2.41
C ILE A 37 -1.20 16.20 2.92
N ILE A 38 -0.07 15.51 2.75
CA ILE A 38 1.23 15.95 3.31
C ILE A 38 1.99 16.86 2.33
N GLY A 39 1.96 16.53 1.04
CA GLY A 39 2.78 17.12 -0.02
C GLY A 39 2.23 18.40 -0.66
N GLU A 40 0.94 18.74 -0.50
CA GLU A 40 0.44 20.08 -0.85
C GLU A 40 0.80 21.16 0.20
N SER A 41 1.56 20.79 1.24
CA SER A 41 1.95 21.69 2.32
C SER A 41 3.19 22.53 1.98
N ASP A 42 3.04 23.55 1.12
CA ASP A 42 3.79 24.81 1.25
C ASP A 42 3.27 25.60 2.49
N GLY A 43 3.14 24.91 3.63
CA GLY A 43 2.59 25.44 4.88
C GLY A 43 1.10 25.80 4.85
N LYS A 44 0.36 25.48 3.77
CA LYS A 44 -1.08 25.71 3.68
C LYS A 44 -1.74 24.47 3.12
N ILE A 45 -2.34 23.66 3.99
CA ILE A 45 -3.29 22.60 3.61
C ILE A 45 -4.37 23.26 2.74
N PRO A 46 -4.42 23.01 1.42
CA PRO A 46 -5.39 23.70 0.58
C PRO A 46 -6.78 23.15 0.91
N GLY A 47 -7.62 24.02 1.47
CA GLY A 47 -9.06 23.84 1.58
C GLY A 47 -9.50 22.57 2.28
N SER A 48 -9.62 22.60 3.61
CA SER A 48 -10.66 21.80 4.23
C SER A 48 -11.25 22.53 5.43
N GLU A 49 -12.57 22.66 5.38
CA GLU A 49 -13.42 23.05 6.51
C GLU A 49 -13.47 21.94 7.59
N GLN A 50 -12.61 20.91 7.51
CA GLN A 50 -12.63 19.71 8.38
C GLN A 50 -11.21 19.12 8.60
N PRO A 51 -10.31 19.81 9.31
CA PRO A 51 -8.97 19.32 9.63
C PRO A 51 -8.98 18.01 10.43
N GLU A 52 -10.02 17.76 11.22
CA GLU A 52 -10.16 16.53 12.02
C GLU A 52 -10.33 15.27 11.15
N ALA A 53 -11.05 15.39 10.03
CA ALA A 53 -11.25 14.28 9.10
C ALA A 53 -9.92 13.89 8.41
N LEU A 54 -9.09 14.88 8.06
CA LEU A 54 -7.77 14.65 7.47
C LEU A 54 -6.80 14.01 8.48
N ILE A 55 -6.82 14.47 9.74
CA ILE A 55 -6.03 13.86 10.82
C ILE A 55 -6.43 12.40 11.03
N SER A 56 -7.74 12.11 11.08
CA SER A 56 -8.25 10.74 11.23
C SER A 56 -7.83 9.81 10.09
N ILE A 57 -7.79 10.30 8.85
CA ILE A 57 -7.27 9.56 7.70
C ILE A 57 -5.78 9.25 7.88
N LEU A 58 -4.97 10.24 8.26
CA LEU A 58 -3.53 10.05 8.48
C LEU A 58 -3.24 9.08 9.63
N ASP A 59 -3.99 9.14 10.72
CA ASP A 59 -3.83 8.21 11.86
C ASP A 59 -4.18 6.78 11.47
N SER A 60 -5.25 6.60 10.67
CA SER A 60 -5.62 5.29 10.13
C SER A 60 -4.52 4.73 9.22
N LEU A 61 -3.93 5.59 8.38
CA LEU A 61 -2.81 5.22 7.51
C LEU A 61 -1.55 4.88 8.32
N LYS A 62 -1.25 5.59 9.40
CA LYS A 62 -0.12 5.26 10.30
C LYS A 62 -0.30 3.89 10.96
N GLU A 63 -1.51 3.57 11.41
CA GLU A 63 -1.78 2.25 11.98
C GLU A 63 -1.63 1.13 10.95
N LYS A 64 -2.01 1.39 9.70
CA LYS A 64 -1.85 0.45 8.59
C LYS A 64 -0.40 0.29 8.14
N TYR A 65 0.35 1.39 8.04
CA TYR A 65 1.68 1.45 7.46
C TYR A 65 2.75 1.72 8.53
N LYS A 66 2.97 0.74 9.40
CA LYS A 66 4.02 0.85 10.43
C LYS A 66 5.41 0.59 9.85
N PRO A 67 6.44 1.36 10.25
CA PRO A 67 7.84 1.00 9.99
C PRO A 67 8.11 -0.40 10.57
N ASN A 68 8.69 -1.30 9.78
CA ASN A 68 8.89 -2.70 10.15
C ASN A 68 7.60 -3.48 10.49
N GLY A 69 6.44 -2.96 10.11
CA GLY A 69 5.16 -3.67 10.25
C GLY A 69 5.10 -4.90 9.35
N GLU A 70 4.25 -5.86 9.72
CA GLU A 70 4.01 -7.02 8.87
C GLU A 70 3.42 -6.60 7.52
N CYS A 71 3.98 -7.14 6.44
CA CYS A 71 3.51 -6.92 5.08
C CYS A 71 2.06 -7.39 4.96
N SER A 72 1.12 -6.51 4.58
CA SER A 72 -0.27 -6.90 4.30
C SER A 72 -0.36 -7.93 3.17
N CYS A 73 0.73 -8.15 2.43
CA CYS A 73 0.88 -9.22 1.46
C CYS A 73 0.79 -10.65 2.06
N LEU A 74 0.79 -10.82 3.38
CA LEU A 74 0.66 -12.14 4.04
C LEU A 74 -0.60 -12.91 3.63
N ILE A 75 -1.66 -12.21 3.20
CA ILE A 75 -2.89 -12.84 2.72
C ILE A 75 -2.78 -13.41 1.30
N PHE A 76 -1.71 -13.10 0.56
CA PHE A 76 -1.49 -13.58 -0.79
C PHE A 76 -0.38 -14.65 -0.81
N PRO A 77 -0.74 -15.95 -0.77
CA PRO A 77 0.24 -17.01 -0.78
C PRO A 77 0.96 -17.08 -2.12
N ASN A 78 2.29 -17.25 -2.09
CA ASN A 78 3.13 -17.54 -3.26
C ASN A 78 3.11 -16.48 -4.39
N ILE A 79 2.94 -15.19 -4.05
CA ILE A 79 3.12 -14.09 -5.01
C ILE A 79 4.56 -14.02 -5.52
N SER A 80 4.72 -13.51 -6.73
CA SER A 80 6.05 -13.30 -7.31
C SER A 80 6.91 -12.35 -6.46
N LYS A 81 8.22 -12.59 -6.46
CA LYS A 81 9.19 -11.76 -5.75
C LYS A 81 9.12 -10.29 -6.21
N ASP A 82 9.01 -10.06 -7.51
CA ASP A 82 8.97 -8.71 -8.09
C ASP A 82 7.79 -7.90 -7.57
N LEU A 83 6.61 -8.53 -7.44
CA LEU A 83 5.43 -7.89 -6.86
C LEU A 83 5.58 -7.63 -5.36
N LYS A 84 6.19 -8.55 -4.62
CA LYS A 84 6.49 -8.35 -3.19
C LYS A 84 7.45 -7.18 -2.99
N ASP A 85 8.49 -7.09 -3.83
CA ASP A 85 9.47 -6.00 -3.79
C ASP A 85 8.83 -4.66 -4.17
N GLU A 86 7.89 -4.66 -5.12
CA GLU A 86 7.10 -3.47 -5.48
C GLU A 86 6.22 -2.99 -4.32
N TYR A 87 5.54 -3.90 -3.64
CA TYR A 87 4.79 -3.57 -2.42
C TYR A 87 5.70 -2.95 -1.36
N ASN A 88 6.84 -3.58 -1.06
CA ASN A 88 7.75 -3.10 -0.03
C ASN A 88 8.25 -1.68 -0.35
N ARG A 89 8.60 -1.40 -1.62
CA ARG A 89 8.97 -0.04 -2.06
C ARG A 89 7.85 0.96 -1.85
N ALA A 90 6.61 0.61 -2.20
CA ALA A 90 5.47 1.50 -2.01
C ALA A 90 5.19 1.74 -0.51
N HIS A 91 5.22 0.68 0.30
CA HIS A 91 5.08 0.71 1.76
C HIS A 91 6.12 1.63 2.40
N GLU A 92 7.40 1.44 2.06
CA GLU A 92 8.50 2.28 2.56
C GLU A 92 8.28 3.75 2.24
N ARG A 93 7.85 4.08 1.01
CA ARG A 93 7.58 5.47 0.62
C ARG A 93 6.41 6.08 1.41
N ILE A 94 5.33 5.32 1.63
CA ILE A 94 4.21 5.75 2.48
C ILE A 94 4.71 5.99 3.91
N CYS A 95 5.45 5.05 4.50
CA CYS A 95 6.05 5.22 5.83
C CYS A 95 6.95 6.46 5.89
N CYS A 96 7.82 6.67 4.90
CA CYS A 96 8.67 7.85 4.85
C CYS A 96 7.86 9.16 4.83
N LEU A 97 6.69 9.19 4.18
CA LEU A 97 5.81 10.36 4.21
C LEU A 97 5.13 10.53 5.57
N LEU A 98 4.56 9.46 6.12
CA LEU A 98 3.79 9.49 7.38
C LEU A 98 4.65 9.76 8.62
N TYR A 99 5.93 9.35 8.60
CA TYR A 99 6.85 9.39 9.74
C TYR A 99 8.09 10.27 9.51
N ARG A 100 8.03 11.18 8.52
CA ARG A 100 9.15 11.99 7.99
C ARG A 100 9.98 12.79 9.02
N SER A 101 9.58 12.81 10.29
CA SER A 101 10.22 13.53 11.40
C SER A 101 10.13 12.82 12.76
N SER A 102 10.32 11.49 12.81
CA SER A 102 10.51 10.77 14.09
C SER A 102 12.00 10.56 14.37
#